data_AF-A0A6M0C1N0-F1
#
_entry.id   AF-A0A6M0C1N0-F1
#
_cell.length_a   1.000
_cell.length_b   1.000
_cell.length_c   1.000
_cell.angle_alpha   90.00
_cell.angle_beta   90.00
_cell.angle_gamma   90.00
#
_symmetry.space_group_name_H-M   'P 1'
#
loop_
_entity.id
_entity.type
_entity.pdbx_description
1 polymer ?
#
loop_
_entity_poly.entity_id
_entity_poly.type
_entity_poly.pdbx_seq_one_letter_code
_entity_poly.pdbx_strand_id
1 'polypeptide(L)'
;MREVNDLLEENRSIFEEYDPFSEQATKGNSGDVKKVWKKRCLDTILPNNQKIIDLIEGNKRNFKYPWELYRQMLRYKIHADSFKENCLFEEKVNDYKLFPREFDHFVKNKLGIQTQDLEVRGEEEIEYRKYTISKYINEYLANHSFIKEMNALNRAIFKVILSDERELKVFVTNTYYFTEYTLEKIQSVDPNIDAIICS
;
A
#
# COMPACT_ATOMS: atom_id res chain seq x y z
N MET A 1 7.83 -7.18 -23.63
CA MET A 1 6.97 -7.85 -22.63
C MET A 1 7.75 -8.80 -21.73
N ARG A 2 8.62 -9.69 -22.27
CA ARG A 2 9.44 -10.57 -21.42
C ARG A 2 10.30 -9.80 -20.42
N GLU A 3 11.09 -8.84 -20.91
CA GLU A 3 11.93 -7.99 -20.06
C GLU A 3 11.13 -7.20 -19.01
N VAL A 4 9.92 -6.74 -19.36
CA VAL A 4 9.00 -6.09 -18.39
C VAL A 4 8.60 -7.09 -17.30
N ASN A 5 8.25 -8.32 -17.67
CA ASN A 5 7.90 -9.36 -16.71
C ASN A 5 9.08 -9.75 -15.80
N ASP A 6 10.29 -9.84 -16.35
CA ASP A 6 11.49 -10.19 -15.57
C ASP A 6 11.76 -9.13 -14.48
N LEU A 7 11.62 -7.84 -14.82
CA LEU A 7 11.72 -6.73 -13.86
C LEU A 7 10.57 -6.75 -12.82
N LEU A 8 9.36 -7.14 -13.22
CA LEU A 8 8.22 -7.28 -12.31
C LEU A 8 8.42 -8.43 -11.31
N GLU A 9 8.94 -9.57 -11.75
CA GLU A 9 9.21 -10.72 -10.88
C GLU A 9 10.41 -10.46 -9.94
N GLU A 10 11.42 -9.72 -10.40
CA GLU A 10 12.50 -9.25 -9.52
C GLU A 10 11.95 -8.34 -8.42
N ASN A 11 11.14 -7.33 -8.79
CA ASN A 11 10.49 -6.44 -7.82
C ASN A 11 9.61 -7.20 -6.84
N ARG A 12 8.85 -8.19 -7.33
CA ARG A 12 7.98 -9.04 -6.51
C ARG A 12 8.79 -9.86 -5.50
N SER A 13 9.87 -10.49 -5.94
CA SER A 13 10.73 -11.31 -5.06
C SER A 13 11.31 -10.46 -3.92
N ILE A 14 11.76 -9.24 -4.24
CA ILE A 14 12.26 -8.29 -3.24
C ILE A 14 11.16 -7.86 -2.27
N PHE A 15 9.95 -7.60 -2.79
CA PHE A 15 8.81 -7.25 -1.95
C PHE A 15 8.47 -8.40 -0.99
N GLU A 16 8.32 -9.63 -1.48
CA GLU A 16 7.97 -10.79 -0.64
C GLU A 16 9.02 -11.10 0.44
N GLU A 17 10.31 -10.88 0.14
CA GLU A 17 11.40 -11.16 1.08
C GLU A 17 11.62 -10.03 2.10
N TYR A 18 11.62 -8.77 1.65
CA TYR A 18 12.09 -7.63 2.45
C TYR A 18 11.00 -6.64 2.85
N ASP A 19 9.74 -6.81 2.43
CA ASP A 19 8.63 -5.97 2.90
C ASP A 19 8.66 -5.90 4.45
N PRO A 20 8.54 -4.70 5.06
CA PRO A 20 8.37 -4.53 6.50
C PRO A 20 7.33 -5.44 7.18
N PHE A 21 6.45 -6.07 6.40
CA PHE A 21 5.43 -7.00 6.85
C PHE A 21 5.71 -8.48 6.51
N SER A 22 6.82 -8.79 5.85
CA SER A 22 7.18 -10.17 5.50
C SER A 22 7.35 -11.05 6.74
N GLU A 23 7.27 -12.38 6.56
CA GLU A 23 7.52 -13.31 7.67
C GLU A 23 8.90 -13.08 8.33
N GLN A 24 9.90 -12.68 7.55
CA GLN A 24 11.24 -12.38 8.07
C GLN A 24 11.25 -11.09 8.89
N ALA A 25 10.50 -10.06 8.47
CA ALA A 25 10.34 -8.81 9.21
C ALA A 25 9.59 -8.99 10.52
N THR A 26 8.64 -9.92 10.56
CA THR A 26 7.78 -10.19 11.72
C THR A 26 8.38 -11.19 12.71
N LYS A 27 9.30 -12.06 12.28
CA LYS A 27 10.06 -13.00 13.13
C LYS A 27 11.43 -12.46 13.57
N GLY A 28 11.98 -11.47 12.86
CA GLY A 28 13.29 -10.88 13.11
C GLY A 28 13.27 -9.72 14.11
N ASN A 29 14.04 -9.83 15.20
CA ASN A 29 14.10 -8.85 16.29
C ASN A 29 14.96 -7.59 15.99
N SER A 30 15.37 -7.33 14.73
CA SER A 30 16.32 -6.26 14.41
C SER A 30 15.70 -5.14 13.57
N GLY A 31 15.92 -3.89 13.99
CA GLY A 31 15.52 -2.68 13.25
C GLY A 31 16.18 -2.50 11.88
N ASP A 32 17.01 -3.46 11.45
CA ASP A 32 17.69 -3.46 10.16
C ASP A 32 16.77 -3.78 8.99
N VAL A 33 15.65 -4.48 9.21
CA VAL A 33 14.73 -4.84 8.12
C VAL A 33 14.16 -3.61 7.40
N LYS A 34 13.78 -2.56 8.14
CA LYS A 34 13.32 -1.30 7.54
C LYS A 34 14.41 -0.60 6.73
N LYS A 35 15.67 -0.68 7.18
CA LYS A 35 16.82 -0.09 6.48
C LYS A 35 17.13 -0.86 5.20
N VAL A 36 17.11 -2.20 5.27
CA VAL A 36 17.31 -3.09 4.12
C VAL A 36 16.20 -2.86 3.10
N TRP A 37 14.93 -2.82 3.54
CA TRP A 37 13.80 -2.47 2.68
C TRP A 37 13.99 -1.14 1.96
N LYS A 38 14.27 -0.05 2.72
CA LYS A 38 14.48 1.28 2.13
C LYS A 38 15.63 1.27 1.13
N LYS A 39 16.72 0.54 1.44
CA LYS A 39 17.84 0.36 0.50
C LYS A 39 17.39 -0.34 -0.78
N ARG A 40 16.66 -1.46 -0.68
CA ARG A 40 16.16 -2.24 -1.83
C ARG A 40 15.18 -1.47 -2.70
N CYS A 41 14.35 -0.63 -2.09
CA CYS A 41 13.50 0.29 -2.85
C CYS A 41 14.35 1.23 -3.71
N LEU A 42 15.35 1.88 -3.11
CA LEU A 42 16.16 2.90 -3.77
C LEU A 42 17.11 2.33 -4.83
N ASP A 43 17.74 1.18 -4.56
CA ASP A 43 18.78 0.62 -5.43
C ASP A 43 18.24 -0.30 -6.53
N THR A 44 17.04 -0.87 -6.35
CA THR A 44 16.51 -1.89 -7.27
C THR A 44 15.09 -1.59 -7.74
N ILE A 45 14.11 -1.47 -6.84
CA ILE A 45 12.69 -1.38 -7.24
C ILE A 45 12.42 -0.08 -8.01
N LEU A 46 12.92 1.06 -7.54
CA LEU A 46 12.73 2.35 -8.22
C LEU A 46 13.42 2.39 -9.59
N PRO A 47 14.70 2.00 -9.74
CA PRO A 47 15.31 1.83 -11.05
C PRO A 47 14.53 0.89 -11.97
N ASN A 48 14.05 -0.24 -11.47
CA ASN A 48 13.29 -1.20 -12.28
C ASN A 48 11.94 -0.63 -12.73
N ASN A 49 11.22 0.09 -11.87
CA ASN A 49 10.00 0.78 -12.26
C ASN A 49 10.23 1.78 -13.39
N GLN A 50 11.34 2.53 -13.33
CA GLN A 50 11.72 3.45 -14.41
C GLN A 50 12.05 2.70 -15.70
N LYS A 51 12.84 1.61 -15.64
CA LYS A 51 13.15 0.78 -16.81
C LYS A 51 11.89 0.23 -17.47
N ILE A 52 10.90 -0.22 -16.68
CA ILE A 52 9.61 -0.71 -17.22
C ILE A 52 8.90 0.41 -17.98
N ILE A 53 8.82 1.62 -17.41
CA ILE A 53 8.21 2.78 -18.08
C ILE A 53 8.92 3.07 -19.41
N ASP A 54 10.25 3.12 -19.39
CA ASP A 54 11.07 3.44 -20.55
C ASP A 54 10.92 2.39 -21.66
N LEU A 55 10.90 1.10 -21.30
CA LEU A 55 10.66 0.00 -22.23
C LEU A 55 9.30 0.12 -22.91
N ILE A 56 8.25 0.49 -22.18
CA ILE A 56 6.92 0.61 -22.77
C ILE A 56 6.81 1.88 -23.63
N GLU A 57 7.29 3.03 -23.16
CA GLU A 57 7.28 4.29 -23.92
C GLU A 57 8.09 4.14 -25.23
N GLY A 58 9.27 3.54 -25.15
CA GLY A 58 10.15 3.31 -26.31
C GLY A 58 9.54 2.38 -27.35
N ASN A 59 8.68 1.45 -26.92
CA ASN A 59 8.02 0.48 -27.79
C ASN A 59 6.57 0.84 -28.12
N LYS A 60 6.07 2.00 -27.71
CA LYS A 60 4.64 2.33 -27.80
C LYS A 60 4.07 2.20 -29.21
N ARG A 61 4.87 2.53 -30.23
CA ARG A 61 4.47 2.44 -31.65
C ARG A 61 4.18 1.00 -32.13
N ASN A 62 4.64 -0.01 -31.39
CA ASN A 62 4.44 -1.42 -31.73
C ASN A 62 3.07 -1.96 -31.32
N PHE A 63 2.27 -1.17 -30.60
CA PHE A 63 0.96 -1.60 -30.12
C PHE A 63 -0.16 -1.09 -31.04
N LYS A 64 -1.06 -2.00 -31.41
CA LYS A 64 -2.23 -1.69 -32.23
C LYS A 64 -3.26 -0.90 -31.40
N TYR A 65 -3.92 0.06 -32.05
CA TYR A 65 -5.09 0.74 -31.51
C TYR A 65 -6.29 -0.23 -31.43
N PRO A 66 -7.15 -0.17 -30.39
CA PRO A 66 -7.13 0.76 -29.26
C PRO A 66 -6.07 0.40 -28.21
N TRP A 67 -5.50 1.42 -27.60
CA TRP A 67 -4.34 1.33 -26.72
C TRP A 67 -4.65 0.76 -25.32
N GLU A 68 -5.19 -0.45 -25.22
CA GLU A 68 -5.44 -1.11 -23.92
C GLU A 68 -4.17 -1.18 -23.07
N LEU A 69 -3.02 -1.47 -23.69
CA LEU A 69 -1.74 -1.43 -23.00
C LEU A 69 -1.42 -0.03 -22.46
N TYR A 70 -1.71 1.03 -23.22
CA TYR A 70 -1.41 2.39 -22.75
C TYR A 70 -2.24 2.73 -21.51
N ARG A 71 -3.49 2.26 -21.43
CA ARG A 71 -4.29 2.41 -20.20
C ARG A 71 -3.63 1.69 -19.02
N GLN A 72 -3.17 0.45 -19.22
CA GLN A 72 -2.50 -0.31 -18.16
C GLN A 72 -1.14 0.33 -17.77
N MET A 73 -0.41 0.85 -18.74
CA MET A 73 0.83 1.58 -18.54
C MET A 73 0.61 2.87 -17.75
N LEU A 74 -0.43 3.65 -18.04
CA LEU A 74 -0.74 4.87 -17.30
C LEU A 74 -1.02 4.56 -15.83
N ARG A 75 -1.77 3.50 -15.54
CA ARG A 75 -2.00 3.02 -14.17
C ARG A 75 -0.69 2.64 -13.49
N TYR A 76 0.20 1.93 -14.20
CA TYR A 76 1.49 1.54 -13.67
C TYR A 76 2.41 2.74 -13.41
N LYS A 77 2.42 3.74 -14.30
CA LYS A 77 3.17 4.97 -14.11
C LYS A 77 2.72 5.74 -12.86
N ILE A 78 1.40 5.89 -12.68
CA ILE A 78 0.83 6.54 -11.48
C ILE A 78 1.28 5.82 -10.20
N HIS A 79 1.28 4.48 -10.22
CA HIS A 79 1.81 3.68 -9.12
C HIS A 79 3.32 3.89 -8.91
N ALA A 80 4.13 3.83 -9.96
CA ALA A 80 5.58 3.97 -9.89
C ALA A 80 5.98 5.35 -9.33
N ASP A 81 5.31 6.41 -9.78
CA ASP A 81 5.50 7.77 -9.26
C ASP A 81 5.11 7.85 -7.78
N SER A 82 3.93 7.31 -7.42
CA SER A 82 3.48 7.24 -6.02
C SER A 82 4.46 6.46 -5.14
N PHE A 83 5.05 5.36 -5.64
CA PHE A 83 6.02 4.54 -4.92
C PHE A 83 7.35 5.24 -4.74
N LYS A 84 7.81 5.96 -5.76
CA LYS A 84 8.98 6.82 -5.67
C LYS A 84 8.83 7.87 -4.58
N GLU A 85 7.71 8.58 -4.58
CA GLU A 85 7.40 9.57 -3.55
C GLU A 85 7.41 8.91 -2.16
N ASN A 86 6.68 7.80 -1.98
CA ASN A 86 6.60 7.10 -0.70
C ASN A 86 7.95 6.52 -0.21
N CYS A 87 8.90 6.23 -1.10
CA CYS A 87 10.24 5.77 -0.69
C CYS A 87 11.18 6.93 -0.31
N LEU A 88 11.01 8.10 -0.93
CA LEU A 88 11.89 9.25 -0.78
C LEU A 88 11.45 10.18 0.35
N PHE A 89 10.15 10.37 0.53
CA PHE A 89 9.61 11.16 1.63
C PHE A 89 9.67 10.39 2.94
N GLU A 90 10.10 11.05 4.01
CA GLU A 90 10.00 10.50 5.37
C GLU A 90 8.55 10.51 5.87
N GLU A 91 7.73 11.39 5.30
CA GLU A 91 6.31 11.52 5.58
C GLU A 91 5.48 10.64 4.64
N LYS A 92 4.62 9.79 5.21
CA LYS A 92 3.80 8.85 4.44
C LYS A 92 2.69 9.59 3.69
N VAL A 93 2.66 9.43 2.36
CA VAL A 93 1.60 9.99 1.50
C VAL A 93 0.32 9.16 1.68
N ASN A 94 -0.73 9.76 2.25
CA ASN A 94 -2.01 9.08 2.52
C ASN A 94 -2.70 8.58 1.24
N ASP A 95 -2.45 9.17 0.07
CA ASP A 95 -3.10 8.79 -1.19
C ASP A 95 -2.29 7.85 -2.10
N TYR A 96 -1.34 7.13 -1.49
CA TYR A 96 -0.47 6.16 -2.11
C TYR A 96 -1.19 5.20 -3.09
N LYS A 97 -0.83 5.24 -4.38
CA LYS A 97 -1.39 4.36 -5.41
C LYS A 97 -0.64 3.02 -5.44
N LEU A 98 -1.42 1.97 -5.24
CA LEU A 98 -0.92 0.59 -5.19
C LEU A 98 -0.59 0.04 -6.58
N PHE A 99 0.16 -1.05 -6.58
CA PHE A 99 0.54 -1.74 -7.81
C PHE A 99 -0.72 -2.20 -8.58
N PRO A 100 -0.87 -1.83 -9.87
CA PRO A 100 -2.05 -2.18 -10.64
C PRO A 100 -1.95 -3.63 -11.13
N ARG A 101 -2.75 -4.52 -10.53
CA ARG A 101 -2.74 -5.95 -10.84
C ARG A 101 -3.17 -6.25 -12.26
N GLU A 102 -4.03 -5.41 -12.83
CA GLU A 102 -4.45 -5.54 -14.21
C GLU A 102 -3.28 -5.33 -15.18
N PHE A 103 -2.25 -4.58 -14.78
CA PHE A 103 -1.02 -4.46 -15.56
C PHE A 103 -0.19 -5.74 -15.53
N ASP A 104 0.03 -6.36 -14.37
CA ASP A 104 0.72 -7.66 -14.25
C ASP A 104 -0.02 -8.76 -15.00
N HIS A 105 -1.34 -8.87 -14.79
CA HIS A 105 -2.19 -9.81 -15.51
C HIS A 105 -2.12 -9.59 -17.03
N PHE A 106 -2.17 -8.33 -17.49
CA PHE A 106 -2.00 -8.01 -18.90
C PHE A 106 -0.65 -8.49 -19.44
N VAL A 107 0.45 -8.18 -18.74
CA VAL A 107 1.82 -8.56 -19.18
C VAL A 107 1.95 -10.08 -19.27
N LYS A 108 1.49 -10.81 -18.25
CA LYS A 108 1.54 -12.27 -18.19
C LYS A 108 0.67 -12.93 -19.26
N ASN A 109 -0.55 -12.43 -19.48
CA ASN A 109 -1.41 -12.89 -20.57
C ASN A 109 -0.77 -12.70 -21.94
N LYS A 110 -0.08 -11.56 -22.19
CA LYS A 110 0.66 -11.33 -23.44
C LYS A 110 1.83 -12.29 -23.63
N LEU A 111 2.35 -12.88 -22.56
CA LEU A 111 3.40 -13.88 -22.58
C LEU A 111 2.87 -15.32 -22.56
N GLY A 112 1.55 -15.53 -22.46
CA GLY A 112 0.95 -16.85 -22.32
C GLY A 112 1.21 -17.51 -20.96
N ILE A 113 1.57 -16.71 -19.95
CA ILE A 113 1.78 -17.19 -18.58
C ILE A 113 0.41 -17.26 -17.89
N GLN A 114 0.07 -18.44 -17.35
CA GLN A 114 -1.16 -18.59 -16.58
C GLN A 114 -1.10 -17.75 -15.30
N THR A 115 -2.17 -17.02 -15.02
CA THR A 115 -2.33 -16.23 -13.80
C THR A 115 -3.62 -16.62 -13.10
N GLN A 116 -3.63 -16.49 -11.78
CA GLN A 116 -4.86 -16.61 -11.00
C GLN A 116 -5.83 -15.47 -11.37
N ASP A 117 -7.13 -15.74 -11.23
CA ASP A 117 -8.17 -14.75 -11.47
C ASP A 117 -8.00 -13.52 -10.57
N LEU A 118 -8.30 -12.35 -11.14
CA LEU A 118 -8.15 -11.06 -10.46
C LEU A 118 -9.02 -10.96 -9.20
N GLU A 119 -10.19 -11.62 -9.19
CA GLU A 119 -11.10 -11.69 -8.04
C GLU A 119 -10.48 -12.47 -6.87
N VAL A 120 -9.95 -13.67 -7.14
CA VAL A 120 -9.31 -14.53 -6.13
C VAL A 120 -8.12 -13.83 -5.48
N ARG A 121 -7.23 -13.23 -6.29
CA ARG A 121 -6.12 -12.43 -5.74
C ARG A 121 -6.65 -11.28 -4.87
N GLY A 122 -7.78 -10.69 -5.24
CA GLY A 122 -8.42 -9.58 -4.53
C GLY A 122 -8.81 -9.95 -3.11
N GLU A 123 -9.38 -11.14 -2.93
CA GLU A 123 -9.79 -11.68 -1.63
C GLU A 123 -8.59 -11.95 -0.71
N GLU A 124 -7.53 -12.57 -1.24
CA GLU A 124 -6.29 -12.86 -0.48
C GLU A 124 -5.64 -11.59 0.11
N GLU A 125 -5.67 -10.47 -0.63
CA GLU A 125 -5.12 -9.20 -0.13
C GLU A 125 -6.02 -8.55 0.92
N ILE A 126 -7.34 -8.68 0.79
CA ILE A 126 -8.28 -8.22 1.82
C ILE A 126 -8.00 -8.96 3.13
N GLU A 127 -7.76 -10.26 3.06
CA GLU A 127 -7.43 -11.09 4.22
C GLU A 127 -6.07 -10.69 4.83
N TYR A 128 -5.02 -10.56 4.01
CA TYR A 128 -3.70 -10.10 4.46
C TYR A 128 -3.75 -8.73 5.16
N ARG A 129 -4.52 -7.79 4.60
CA ARG A 129 -4.70 -6.45 5.20
C ARG A 129 -5.47 -6.51 6.51
N LYS A 130 -6.52 -7.31 6.59
CA LYS A 130 -7.26 -7.53 7.85
C LYS A 130 -6.32 -8.03 8.93
N TYR A 131 -5.52 -9.05 8.63
CA TYR A 131 -4.50 -9.56 9.56
C TYR A 131 -3.52 -8.48 10.02
N THR A 132 -2.98 -7.70 9.07
CA THR A 132 -2.04 -6.60 9.36
C THR A 132 -2.66 -5.52 10.27
N ILE A 133 -3.89 -5.11 9.98
CA ILE A 133 -4.64 -4.12 10.78
C ILE A 133 -4.89 -4.68 12.19
N SER A 134 -5.36 -5.92 12.31
CA SER A 134 -5.59 -6.58 13.59
C SER A 134 -4.31 -6.66 14.43
N LYS A 135 -3.16 -6.96 13.81
CA LYS A 135 -1.87 -6.96 14.51
C LYS A 135 -1.54 -5.60 15.11
N TYR A 136 -1.66 -4.52 14.33
CA TYR A 136 -1.40 -3.16 14.81
C TYR A 136 -2.34 -2.71 15.92
N ILE A 137 -3.62 -3.05 15.78
CA ILE A 137 -4.61 -2.81 16.83
C ILE A 137 -4.18 -3.51 18.12
N ASN A 138 -3.82 -4.79 18.05
CA ASN A 138 -3.39 -5.55 19.23
C ASN A 138 -2.13 -4.96 19.89
N GLU A 139 -1.14 -4.56 19.11
CA GLU A 139 0.07 -3.88 19.61
C GLU A 139 -0.25 -2.53 20.28
N TYR A 140 -1.20 -1.76 19.72
CA TYR A 140 -1.64 -0.49 20.30
C TYR A 140 -2.41 -0.70 21.60
N LEU A 141 -3.37 -1.64 21.62
CA LEU A 141 -4.17 -2.00 22.79
C LEU A 141 -3.31 -2.52 23.95
N ALA A 142 -2.24 -3.26 23.66
CA ALA A 142 -1.29 -3.73 24.67
C ALA A 142 -0.66 -2.59 25.49
N ASN A 143 -0.59 -1.37 24.94
CA ASN A 143 0.00 -0.19 25.59
C ASN A 143 -1.06 0.80 26.12
N HIS A 144 -2.35 0.57 25.90
CA HIS A 144 -3.43 1.48 26.26
C HIS A 144 -4.56 0.75 26.98
N SER A 145 -4.37 0.47 28.27
CA SER A 145 -5.29 -0.32 29.12
C SER A 145 -6.70 0.27 29.31
N PHE A 146 -6.91 1.53 28.95
CA PHE A 146 -8.22 2.18 28.96
C PHE A 146 -9.05 1.89 27.71
N ILE A 147 -8.47 1.22 26.70
CA ILE A 147 -9.16 0.80 25.48
C ILE A 147 -9.44 -0.71 25.57
N LYS A 148 -10.72 -1.08 25.50
CA LYS A 148 -11.21 -2.46 25.56
C LYS A 148 -11.12 -3.15 24.20
N GLU A 149 -11.49 -2.44 23.14
CA GLU A 149 -11.53 -2.98 21.78
C GLU A 149 -11.30 -1.86 20.76
N MET A 150 -10.74 -2.19 19.60
CA MET A 150 -10.61 -1.26 18.49
C MET A 150 -10.81 -2.02 17.18
N ASN A 151 -11.58 -1.44 16.25
CA ASN A 151 -11.95 -2.05 14.98
C ASN A 151 -11.82 -1.03 13.85
N ALA A 152 -11.16 -1.39 12.75
CA ALA A 152 -11.11 -0.52 11.58
C ALA A 152 -12.46 -0.58 10.83
N LEU A 153 -13.12 0.57 10.70
CA LEU A 153 -14.32 0.71 9.86
C LEU A 153 -13.94 0.95 8.39
N ASN A 154 -12.89 1.73 8.16
CA ASN A 154 -12.27 1.94 6.85
C ASN A 154 -10.82 2.42 7.00
N ARG A 155 -10.18 2.85 5.91
CA ARG A 155 -8.76 3.26 5.89
C ARG A 155 -8.42 4.41 6.86
N ALA A 156 -9.37 5.27 7.20
CA ALA A 156 -9.15 6.46 8.02
C ALA A 156 -10.06 6.52 9.26
N ILE A 157 -10.92 5.52 9.49
CA ILE A 157 -11.89 5.53 10.59
C ILE A 157 -11.81 4.23 11.37
N PHE A 158 -11.72 4.36 12.69
CA PHE A 158 -11.79 3.27 13.65
C PHE A 158 -12.96 3.47 14.59
N LYS A 159 -13.55 2.36 15.00
CA LYS A 159 -14.45 2.26 16.15
C LYS A 159 -13.61 1.80 17.34
N VAL A 160 -13.61 2.58 18.41
CA VAL A 160 -12.84 2.33 19.63
C VAL A 160 -13.84 2.17 20.77
N ILE A 161 -13.77 1.04 21.48
CA ILE A 161 -14.57 0.79 22.67
C ILE A 161 -13.64 0.93 23.87
N LEU A 162 -13.97 1.85 24.77
CA LEU A 162 -13.23 2.08 26.00
C LEU A 162 -13.58 1.03 27.07
N SER A 163 -12.74 0.91 28.10
CA SER A 163 -12.98 -0.01 29.22
C SER A 163 -14.22 0.32 30.05
N ASP A 164 -14.70 1.56 29.98
CA ASP A 164 -15.97 2.02 30.56
C ASP A 164 -17.17 1.86 29.60
N GLU A 165 -17.01 1.08 28.54
CA GLU A 165 -18.03 0.75 27.51
C GLU A 165 -18.47 1.91 26.63
N ARG A 166 -17.85 3.09 26.74
CA ARG A 166 -18.08 4.17 25.77
C ARG A 166 -17.50 3.80 24.41
N GLU A 167 -18.27 4.09 23.37
CA GLU A 167 -17.87 3.94 21.99
C GLU A 167 -17.42 5.28 21.43
N LEU A 168 -16.26 5.30 20.77
CA LEU A 168 -15.71 6.44 20.07
C LEU A 168 -15.49 6.07 18.60
N LYS A 169 -15.91 6.94 17.70
CA LYS A 169 -15.54 6.89 16.29
C LYS A 169 -14.36 7.83 16.07
N VAL A 170 -13.22 7.24 15.76
CA VAL A 170 -11.95 7.94 15.71
C VAL A 170 -11.46 8.03 14.27
N PHE A 171 -11.16 9.24 13.84
CA PHE A 171 -10.50 9.48 12.58
C PHE A 171 -8.98 9.35 12.76
N VAL A 172 -8.34 8.47 11.99
CA VAL A 172 -6.90 8.25 12.03
C VAL A 172 -6.27 8.87 10.80
N THR A 173 -5.33 9.77 11.05
CA THR A 173 -4.53 10.43 10.03
C THR A 173 -3.07 10.03 10.23
N ASN A 174 -2.41 9.54 9.18
CA ASN A 174 -0.95 9.53 9.18
C ASN A 174 -0.47 10.95 8.90
N THR A 175 0.34 11.49 9.81
CA THR A 175 1.23 12.68 9.74
C THR A 175 0.92 13.82 10.71
N TYR A 176 2.00 14.20 11.39
CA TYR A 176 2.30 15.42 12.13
C TYR A 176 2.19 16.74 11.33
N TYR A 177 1.59 16.74 10.13
CA TYR A 177 1.65 17.88 9.19
C TYR A 177 0.31 18.28 8.57
N PHE A 178 -0.82 17.97 9.22
CA PHE A 178 -2.13 18.45 8.78
C PHE A 178 -2.67 19.56 9.70
N THR A 179 -2.23 20.80 9.45
CA THR A 179 -2.84 22.00 10.04
C THR A 179 -4.23 22.33 9.47
N GLU A 180 -4.69 21.61 8.44
CA GLU A 180 -5.95 21.92 7.74
C GLU A 180 -7.15 21.01 8.06
N TYR A 181 -6.95 19.92 8.83
CA TYR A 181 -8.02 19.00 9.22
C TYR A 181 -8.34 19.17 10.71
N THR A 182 -9.06 20.24 11.03
CA THR A 182 -9.60 20.44 12.38
C THR A 182 -10.73 19.43 12.63
N LEU A 183 -10.95 19.10 13.90
CA LEU A 183 -12.09 18.27 14.30
C LEU A 183 -13.41 18.84 13.75
N GLU A 184 -13.58 20.15 13.78
CA GLU A 184 -14.75 20.84 13.19
C GLU A 184 -14.91 20.59 11.69
N LYS A 185 -13.82 20.65 10.91
CA LYS A 185 -13.88 20.41 9.47
C LYS A 185 -14.21 18.95 9.15
N ILE A 186 -13.68 18.02 9.94
CA ILE A 186 -14.01 16.60 9.80
C ILE A 186 -15.46 16.32 10.22
N GLN A 187 -15.91 16.91 11.32
CA GLN A 187 -17.29 16.82 11.80
C GLN A 187 -18.30 17.46 10.85
N SER A 188 -17.87 18.45 10.05
CA SER A 188 -18.72 19.00 8.98
C SER A 188 -19.02 17.99 7.86
N VAL A 189 -18.19 16.95 7.70
CA VAL A 189 -18.37 15.86 6.73
C VAL A 189 -18.99 14.63 7.38
N ASP A 190 -18.54 14.26 8.58
CA ASP A 190 -19.14 13.20 9.41
C ASP A 190 -19.23 13.67 10.88
N PRO A 191 -20.41 14.12 11.32
CA PRO A 191 -20.60 14.70 12.65
C PRO A 191 -20.44 13.70 13.79
N ASN A 192 -20.36 12.40 13.49
CA ASN A 192 -20.22 11.34 14.50
C ASN A 192 -18.76 11.03 14.83
N ILE A 193 -17.79 11.81 14.32
CA ILE A 193 -16.38 11.63 14.67
C ILE A 193 -16.09 12.32 16.00
N ASP A 194 -15.64 11.54 16.97
CA ASP A 194 -15.42 11.99 18.35
C ASP A 194 -14.01 12.52 18.58
N ALA A 195 -13.03 12.01 17.83
CA ALA A 195 -11.63 12.35 18.00
C ALA A 195 -10.81 12.13 16.73
N ILE A 196 -9.68 12.84 16.66
CA ILE A 196 -8.64 12.63 15.66
C ILE A 196 -7.42 12.02 16.37
N ILE A 197 -6.93 10.89 15.87
CA ILE A 197 -5.62 10.34 16.25
C ILE A 197 -4.64 10.62 15.12
N CYS A 198 -3.57 11.34 15.46
CA CYS A 198 -2.42 11.53 14.60
C CYS A 198 -1.35 10.49 14.99
N SER A 199 -0.84 9.75 14.01
CA SER A 199 0.36 8.92 14.17
C SER A 199 1.63 9.71 13.87
#